data_AF-A0AAN9AEP3-F1
#
_entry.id   AF-A0AAN9AEP3-F1
#
_cell.length_a   1.000
_cell.length_b   1.000
_cell.length_c   1.000
_cell.angle_alpha   90.00
_cell.angle_beta   90.00
_cell.angle_gamma   90.00
#
_symmetry.space_group_name_H-M   'P 1'
#
loop_
_entity.id
_entity.type
_entity.pdbx_description
1 polymer ?
#
loop_
_entity_poly.entity_id
_entity_poly.type
_entity_poly.pdbx_seq_one_letter_code
_entity_poly.pdbx_strand_id
1 'polypeptide(L)'
;MNECTNPQAPNTSIPHMLPFILLFERDLDDDVYLNQKHGSSVLQWENTAADYGLQMLFTHLQEARAIMENLTLYRRNAEHILSDSCIIDDLTLDMFRCEFHLKFLFGSKGATARSEERHAKFQHVITTLSDNCELPPGVS
;
A
#
# COMPACT_ATOMS: atom_id res chain seq x y z
N MET A 1 11.86 -3.63 1.32
CA MET A 1 10.92 -2.78 2.08
C MET A 1 9.89 -3.60 2.85
N ASN A 2 9.40 -4.73 2.32
CA ASN A 2 8.42 -5.60 3.00
C ASN A 2 9.03 -6.71 3.88
N GLU A 3 10.35 -6.67 4.09
CA GLU A 3 11.11 -7.72 4.76
C GLU A 3 11.67 -7.29 6.13
N CYS A 4 11.24 -6.14 6.67
CA CYS A 4 11.74 -5.60 7.95
C CYS A 4 13.27 -5.48 8.05
N THR A 5 13.99 -5.47 6.93
CA THR A 5 15.46 -5.50 6.88
C THR A 5 16.11 -4.14 7.10
N ASN A 6 15.33 -3.06 7.02
CA ASN A 6 15.83 -1.70 7.18
C ASN A 6 15.24 -1.07 8.45
N PRO A 7 16.08 -0.62 9.40
CA PRO A 7 15.59 0.08 10.59
C PRO A 7 14.90 1.39 10.19
N GLN A 8 13.89 1.78 10.96
CA GLN A 8 13.23 3.07 10.74
C GLN A 8 14.18 4.23 11.03
N ALA A 9 14.16 5.24 10.17
CA ALA A 9 14.98 6.43 10.36
C ALA A 9 14.44 7.25 11.56
N PRO A 10 15.30 7.95 12.33
CA PRO A 10 14.88 8.71 13.51
C PRO A 10 13.85 9.82 13.21
N ASN A 11 13.89 10.33 11.98
CA ASN A 11 13.01 11.39 11.46
C ASN A 11 11.81 10.85 10.67
N THR A 12 11.49 9.56 10.78
CA THR A 12 10.29 8.99 10.17
C THR A 12 9.03 9.66 10.75
N SER A 13 8.11 10.08 9.89
CA SER A 13 6.80 10.63 10.29
C SER A 13 5.64 9.68 10.01
N ILE A 14 5.80 8.83 8.98
CA ILE A 14 4.85 7.78 8.62
C ILE A 14 5.65 6.47 8.50
N PRO A 15 5.50 5.53 9.46
CA PRO A 15 6.17 4.23 9.39
C PRO A 15 5.56 3.33 8.28
N HIS A 16 6.28 2.27 7.90
CA HIS A 16 5.78 1.29 6.92
C HIS A 16 4.70 0.40 7.52
N MET A 17 3.44 0.83 7.43
CA MET A 17 2.29 0.16 8.07
C MET A 17 1.67 -0.96 7.23
N LEU A 18 1.90 -0.95 5.91
CA LEU A 18 1.16 -1.81 4.98
C LEU A 18 1.25 -3.31 5.29
N PRO A 19 2.42 -3.90 5.60
CA PRO A 19 2.52 -5.32 5.89
C PRO A 19 1.68 -5.75 7.10
N PHE A 20 1.70 -4.94 8.16
CA PHE A 20 0.90 -5.20 9.36
C PHE A 20 -0.60 -5.06 9.08
N ILE A 21 -1.04 -4.03 8.37
CA ILE A 21 -2.46 -3.85 8.01
C ILE A 21 -2.96 -5.07 7.21
N LEU A 22 -2.21 -5.48 6.19
CA LEU A 22 -2.57 -6.64 5.38
C LEU A 22 -2.61 -7.94 6.19
N LEU A 23 -1.75 -8.10 7.20
CA LEU A 23 -1.80 -9.25 8.11
C LEU A 23 -3.05 -9.24 9.00
N PHE A 24 -3.56 -8.08 9.38
CA PHE A 24 -4.76 -7.94 10.23
C PHE A 24 -6.07 -8.05 9.45
N GLU A 25 -6.07 -7.69 8.16
CA GLU A 25 -7.25 -7.76 7.30
C GLU A 25 -7.48 -9.15 6.69
N ARG A 26 -6.65 -10.15 7.04
CA ARG A 26 -6.79 -11.52 6.53
C ARG A 26 -8.03 -12.18 7.12
N ASP A 27 -8.81 -12.79 6.25
CA ASP A 27 -9.84 -13.74 6.67
C ASP A 27 -9.25 -15.16 6.60
N LEU A 28 -9.34 -15.89 7.72
CA LEU A 28 -8.73 -17.22 7.88
C LEU A 28 -9.31 -18.25 6.90
N ASP A 29 -10.56 -18.03 6.46
CA ASP A 29 -11.24 -18.89 5.48
C ASP A 29 -10.77 -18.63 4.04
N ASP A 30 -10.23 -17.44 3.76
CA ASP A 30 -9.83 -16.99 2.43
C ASP A 30 -8.38 -17.42 2.10
N ASP A 31 -7.49 -17.51 3.10
CA ASP A 31 -6.06 -17.85 2.93
C ASP A 31 -5.81 -19.29 2.41
N VAL A 32 -6.68 -20.25 2.74
CA VAL A 32 -6.55 -21.64 2.27
C VAL A 32 -6.82 -21.76 0.75
N TYR A 33 -7.64 -20.85 0.19
CA TYR A 33 -8.05 -20.86 -1.22
C TYR A 33 -7.43 -19.72 -2.07
N LEU A 34 -6.97 -18.63 -1.46
CA LEU A 34 -6.44 -17.44 -2.16
C LEU A 34 -4.93 -17.42 -2.39
N ASN A 35 -4.18 -18.43 -1.91
CA ASN A 35 -2.76 -18.62 -2.22
C ASN A 35 -2.43 -18.61 -3.73
N GLN A 36 -3.43 -18.60 -4.62
CA GLN A 36 -3.27 -18.51 -6.07
C GLN A 36 -3.88 -17.26 -6.75
N LYS A 37 -4.75 -16.47 -6.10
CA LYS A 37 -5.58 -15.49 -6.84
C LYS A 37 -5.21 -14.02 -6.63
N HIS A 38 -4.70 -13.67 -5.46
CA HIS A 38 -4.21 -12.32 -5.17
C HIS A 38 -2.85 -12.43 -4.52
N GLY A 39 -1.83 -12.70 -5.35
CA GLY A 39 -0.44 -12.59 -4.95
C GLY A 39 -0.11 -11.13 -4.61
N SER A 40 -0.52 -10.67 -3.44
CA SER A 40 -0.04 -9.41 -2.90
C SER A 40 1.47 -9.56 -2.79
N SER A 41 2.22 -8.81 -3.60
CA SER A 41 3.68 -8.83 -3.62
C SER A 41 4.29 -8.54 -2.24
N VAL A 42 3.48 -8.05 -1.31
CA VAL A 42 3.84 -7.69 0.06
C VAL A 42 4.03 -8.90 0.98
N LEU A 43 3.38 -10.04 0.72
CA LEU A 43 3.43 -11.24 1.58
C LEU A 43 4.07 -12.47 0.89
N GLN A 44 4.88 -12.26 -0.15
CA GLN A 44 5.53 -13.34 -0.89
C GLN A 44 6.46 -14.22 -0.02
N TRP A 45 6.95 -13.71 1.11
CA TRP A 45 7.85 -14.41 2.04
C TRP A 45 7.21 -15.63 2.71
N GLU A 46 5.89 -15.79 2.70
CA GLU A 46 5.19 -16.95 3.26
C GLU A 46 5.43 -18.23 2.46
N ASN A 47 5.57 -18.08 1.14
CA ASN A 47 5.67 -19.21 0.22
C ASN A 47 7.11 -19.48 -0.24
N THR A 48 8.05 -18.58 0.05
CA THR A 48 9.44 -18.66 -0.44
C THR A 48 10.46 -18.99 0.63
N ALA A 49 10.14 -18.79 1.92
CA ALA A 49 11.05 -19.05 3.02
C ALA A 49 10.99 -20.50 3.51
N ALA A 50 12.13 -21.05 3.95
CA ALA A 50 12.24 -22.43 4.42
C ALA A 50 11.44 -22.72 5.71
N ASP A 51 11.11 -21.68 6.47
CA ASP A 51 10.29 -21.70 7.68
C ASP A 51 8.83 -21.30 7.41
N TYR A 52 8.40 -21.34 6.15
CA TYR A 52 7.07 -20.89 5.70
C TYR A 52 6.77 -19.43 6.09
N GLY A 53 7.82 -18.60 6.24
CA GLY A 53 7.68 -17.19 6.55
C GLY A 53 7.39 -16.87 8.01
N LEU A 54 7.41 -17.86 8.92
CA LEU A 54 7.07 -17.65 10.33
C LEU A 54 7.98 -16.63 11.03
N GLN A 55 9.27 -16.64 10.75
CA GLN A 55 10.21 -15.67 11.29
C GLN A 55 9.87 -14.24 10.81
N MET A 56 9.50 -14.11 9.54
CA MET A 56 9.13 -12.82 8.94
C MET A 56 7.82 -12.29 9.52
N LEU A 57 6.83 -13.16 9.69
CA LEU A 57 5.58 -12.84 10.38
C LEU A 57 5.86 -12.31 11.79
N PHE A 58 6.68 -13.02 12.56
CA PHE A 58 7.06 -12.59 13.91
C PHE A 58 7.74 -11.23 13.91
N THR A 59 8.67 -10.99 13.00
CA THR A 59 9.34 -9.69 12.87
C THR A 59 8.36 -8.57 12.52
N HIS A 60 7.42 -8.78 11.60
CA HIS A 60 6.37 -7.79 11.30
C HIS A 60 5.51 -7.45 12.52
N LEU A 61 5.16 -8.46 13.34
CA LEU A 61 4.42 -8.24 14.58
C LEU A 61 5.23 -7.48 15.65
N GLN A 62 6.55 -7.72 15.72
CA GLN A 62 7.44 -6.95 16.59
C GLN A 62 7.55 -5.49 16.13
N GLU A 63 7.73 -5.25 14.84
CA GLU A 63 7.78 -3.90 14.26
C GLU A 63 6.47 -3.15 14.50
N ALA A 64 5.32 -3.81 14.37
CA ALA A 64 4.03 -3.22 14.68
C ALA A 64 3.93 -2.76 16.15
N ARG A 65 4.46 -3.56 17.09
CA ARG A 65 4.56 -3.14 18.50
C ARG A 65 5.45 -1.92 18.66
N ALA A 66 6.63 -1.93 18.04
CA ALA A 66 7.57 -0.80 18.09
C ALA A 66 6.94 0.47 17.51
N ILE A 67 6.13 0.36 16.45
CA ILE A 67 5.37 1.49 15.90
C ILE A 67 4.40 2.06 16.94
N MET A 68 3.64 1.21 17.61
CA MET A 68 2.68 1.64 18.64
C MET A 68 3.37 2.35 19.81
N GLU A 69 4.55 1.88 20.21
CA GLU A 69 5.37 2.51 21.26
C GLU A 69 5.92 3.88 20.81
N ASN A 70 6.12 4.09 19.51
CA ASN A 70 6.71 5.30 18.94
C ASN A 70 5.70 6.28 18.32
N LEU A 71 4.38 6.12 18.53
CA LEU A 71 3.36 7.01 17.95
C LEU A 71 3.58 8.50 18.25
N THR A 72 4.03 8.82 19.46
CA THR A 72 4.31 10.20 19.86
C THR A 72 5.52 10.78 19.13
N LEU A 73 6.51 9.94 18.78
CA LEU A 73 7.66 10.32 17.98
C LEU A 73 7.23 10.66 16.55
N TYR A 74 6.47 9.77 15.90
CA TYR A 74 5.97 10.00 14.54
C TYR A 74 5.11 11.27 14.45
N ARG A 75 4.24 11.49 15.45
CA ARG A 75 3.43 12.72 15.54
C ARG A 75 4.30 13.97 15.66
N ARG A 76 5.29 13.96 16.56
CA ARG A 76 6.21 15.10 16.74
C ARG A 76 7.01 15.38 15.47
N ASN A 77 7.50 14.34 14.80
CA ASN A 77 8.23 14.47 13.54
C ASN A 77 7.33 15.08 12.44
N ALA A 78 6.07 14.64 12.35
CA ALA A 78 5.09 15.23 11.43
C ALA A 78 4.79 16.69 11.77
N GLU A 79 4.52 17.01 13.05
CA GLU A 79 4.27 18.37 13.53
C GLU A 79 5.45 19.30 13.23
N HIS A 80 6.69 18.85 13.43
CA HIS A 80 7.90 19.61 13.12
C HIS A 80 8.08 19.86 11.62
N ILE A 81 7.77 18.88 10.76
CA ILE A 81 7.86 19.07 9.30
C ILE A 81 6.79 20.06 8.84
N LEU A 82 5.59 19.97 9.40
CA LEU A 82 4.44 20.79 9.00
C LEU A 82 4.46 22.20 9.62
N SER A 83 5.15 22.42 10.76
CA SER A 83 5.25 23.73 11.41
C SER A 83 6.04 24.74 10.59
N ASP A 84 7.00 24.26 9.80
CA ASP A 84 8.01 25.12 9.17
C ASP A 84 7.74 25.42 7.70
N SER A 85 6.88 24.65 7.01
CA SER A 85 6.58 24.88 5.58
C SER A 85 5.49 23.98 5.01
N CYS A 86 4.24 24.44 4.95
CA CYS A 86 3.32 24.10 3.86
C CYS A 86 2.01 24.88 3.97
N ILE A 87 1.92 26.03 3.30
CA ILE A 87 0.62 26.55 2.87
C ILE A 87 0.35 25.88 1.53
N ILE A 88 -0.11 24.62 1.57
CA ILE A 88 -0.68 23.98 0.39
C ILE A 88 -2.09 24.53 0.25
N ASP A 89 -2.46 24.99 -0.94
CA ASP A 89 -3.80 25.49 -1.19
C ASP A 89 -4.84 24.35 -1.11
N ASP A 90 -6.07 24.72 -0.78
CA ASP A 90 -7.15 23.75 -0.55
C ASP A 90 -7.45 22.87 -1.77
N LEU A 91 -7.26 23.38 -3.00
CA LEU A 91 -7.49 22.60 -4.21
C LEU A 91 -6.41 21.52 -4.35
N THR A 92 -5.15 21.87 -4.15
CA THR A 92 -4.05 20.90 -4.13
C THR A 92 -4.22 19.88 -3.01
N LEU A 93 -4.65 20.29 -1.81
CA LEU A 93 -4.95 19.36 -0.72
C LEU A 93 -6.08 18.38 -1.09
N ASP A 94 -7.13 18.85 -1.76
CA ASP A 94 -8.24 17.98 -2.19
C ASP A 94 -7.77 16.94 -3.22
N MET A 95 -6.80 17.27 -4.08
CA MET A 95 -6.22 16.31 -5.03
C MET A 95 -5.57 15.10 -4.34
N PHE A 96 -5.03 15.25 -3.13
CA PHE A 96 -4.39 14.15 -2.40
C PHE A 96 -5.37 13.28 -1.60
N ARG A 97 -6.66 13.59 -1.60
CA ARG A 97 -7.67 12.82 -0.88
C ARG A 97 -8.05 11.55 -1.63
N CYS A 98 -8.21 10.45 -0.91
CA CYS A 98 -8.67 9.18 -1.49
C CYS A 98 -10.04 9.31 -2.15
N GLU A 99 -10.93 10.13 -1.61
CA GLU A 99 -12.26 10.38 -2.18
C GLU A 99 -12.19 11.11 -3.52
N PHE A 100 -11.24 12.03 -3.67
CA PHE A 100 -10.94 12.68 -4.94
C PHE A 100 -10.41 11.64 -5.93
N HIS A 101 -9.39 10.86 -5.56
CA HIS A 101 -8.83 9.82 -6.43
C HIS A 101 -9.88 8.82 -6.92
N LEU A 102 -10.77 8.34 -6.04
CA LEU A 102 -11.84 7.42 -6.42
C LEU A 102 -12.81 8.03 -7.43
N LYS A 103 -13.23 9.28 -7.22
CA LYS A 103 -14.13 9.98 -8.15
C LYS A 103 -13.43 10.33 -9.46
N PHE A 104 -12.16 10.71 -9.41
CA PHE A 104 -11.34 11.04 -10.57
C PHE A 104 -11.17 9.83 -11.49
N LEU A 105 -10.83 8.66 -10.91
CA LEU A 105 -10.58 7.44 -11.69
C LEU A 105 -11.86 6.75 -12.18
N PHE A 106 -12.94 6.76 -11.38
CA PHE A 106 -14.11 5.92 -11.65
C PHE A 106 -15.43 6.70 -11.85
N GLY A 107 -15.41 8.03 -11.69
CA GLY A 107 -16.62 8.86 -11.69
C GLY A 107 -17.52 8.61 -10.47
N SER A 108 -18.56 9.43 -10.30
CA SER A 108 -19.42 9.38 -9.11
C SER A 108 -20.12 8.04 -8.89
N LYS A 109 -20.54 7.35 -9.97
CA LYS A 109 -21.18 6.02 -9.88
C LYS A 109 -20.16 4.89 -9.71
N GLY A 110 -19.03 4.96 -10.40
CA GLY A 110 -18.01 3.91 -10.32
C GLY A 110 -17.25 3.94 -8.99
N ALA A 111 -17.13 5.10 -8.35
CA ALA A 111 -16.53 5.23 -7.03
C ALA A 111 -17.24 4.40 -5.95
N THR A 112 -18.54 4.11 -6.09
CA THR A 112 -19.31 3.27 -5.15
C THR A 112 -19.32 1.78 -5.49
N ALA A 113 -18.73 1.37 -6.62
CA ALA A 113 -18.62 -0.04 -6.98
C ALA A 113 -17.69 -0.80 -6.01
N ARG A 114 -17.71 -2.13 -6.02
CA ARG A 114 -16.82 -2.93 -5.15
C ARG A 114 -15.35 -2.70 -5.48
N SER A 115 -14.49 -2.83 -4.47
CA SER A 115 -13.04 -2.64 -4.62
C SER A 115 -12.47 -3.54 -5.73
N GLU A 116 -12.80 -4.83 -5.71
CA GLU A 116 -12.37 -5.81 -6.71
C GLU A 116 -12.73 -5.41 -8.14
N GLU A 117 -13.97 -4.98 -8.37
CA GLU A 117 -14.44 -4.53 -9.69
C GLU A 117 -13.70 -3.30 -10.19
N ARG A 118 -13.44 -2.33 -9.28
CA ARG A 118 -12.68 -1.12 -9.60
C ARG A 118 -11.24 -1.45 -9.97
N HIS A 119 -10.57 -2.30 -9.18
CA HIS A 119 -9.19 -2.71 -9.45
C HIS A 119 -9.08 -3.49 -10.76
N ALA A 120 -9.96 -4.45 -11.02
CA ALA A 120 -9.97 -5.23 -12.27
C ALA A 120 -10.18 -4.33 -13.51
N LYS A 121 -11.12 -3.38 -13.44
CA LYS A 121 -11.32 -2.40 -14.52
C LYS A 121 -10.10 -1.51 -14.72
N PHE A 122 -9.51 -1.00 -13.64
CA PHE A 122 -8.36 -0.12 -13.72
C PHE A 122 -7.12 -0.84 -14.27
N GLN A 123 -6.90 -2.09 -13.87
CA GLN A 123 -5.86 -2.94 -14.45
C GLN A 123 -6.03 -3.08 -15.96
N HIS A 124 -7.25 -3.38 -16.44
CA HIS A 124 -7.51 -3.47 -17.88
C HIS A 124 -7.22 -2.15 -18.61
N VAL A 125 -7.59 -1.00 -18.02
CA VAL A 125 -7.29 0.32 -18.58
C VAL A 125 -5.78 0.56 -18.67
N ILE A 126 -5.03 0.33 -17.58
CA ILE A 126 -3.58 0.53 -17.57
C ILE A 126 -2.88 -0.42 -18.56
N THR A 127 -3.26 -1.70 -18.61
CA THR A 127 -2.69 -2.64 -19.59
C THR A 127 -2.91 -2.14 -21.01
N THR A 128 -4.15 -1.73 -21.34
CA THR A 128 -4.45 -1.19 -22.67
C THR A 128 -3.64 0.08 -22.96
N LEU A 129 -3.50 0.99 -22.00
CA LEU A 129 -2.69 2.19 -22.17
C LEU A 129 -1.21 1.88 -22.36
N SER A 130 -0.67 0.91 -21.62
CA SER A 130 0.70 0.42 -21.77
C SER A 130 0.94 -0.08 -23.19
N ASP A 131 0.06 -0.96 -23.68
CA ASP A 131 0.15 -1.56 -25.02
C ASP A 131 0.05 -0.51 -26.14
N ASN A 132 -0.65 0.60 -25.90
CA ASN A 132 -0.75 1.70 -26.88
C ASN A 132 0.46 2.65 -26.81
N CYS A 133 1.04 2.85 -25.63
CA CYS A 133 2.18 3.75 -25.44
C CYS A 133 3.51 3.12 -25.85
N GLU A 134 3.64 1.80 -25.69
CA GLU A 134 4.83 1.06 -26.08
C GLU A 134 4.71 0.61 -27.55
N LEU A 135 5.66 1.02 -28.40
CA LEU A 135 5.69 0.59 -29.80
C LEU A 135 5.73 -0.95 -29.88
N PRO A 136 4.94 -1.59 -30.76
CA PRO A 136 5.07 -3.03 -30.97
C PRO A 136 6.50 -3.35 -31.40
N PRO A 137 7.14 -4.38 -30.83
CA PRO A 137 8.50 -4.76 -31.19
C PRO A 137 8.52 -5.19 -32.66
N GLY A 138 9.01 -4.30 -33.55
CA GLY A 138 9.19 -4.63 -34.98
C GLY A 138 8.87 -3.55 -36.01
N VAL A 139 8.52 -2.32 -35.62
CA VAL A 139 8.40 -1.21 -36.58
C VAL A 139 9.61 -0.28 -36.47
N SER A 140 10.69 -0.66 -37.17
CA SER A 140 11.89 0.16 -37.43
C SER A 140 12.17 0.22 -38.91
#